data_AF-A0A9W4MQU7-F1
#
_entry.id   AF-A0A9W4MQU7-F1
#
_cell.length_a   1.000
_cell.length_b   1.000
_cell.length_c   1.000
_cell.angle_alpha   90.00
_cell.angle_beta   90.00
_cell.angle_gamma   90.00
#
_symmetry.space_group_name_H-M   'P 1'
#
loop_
_entity.id
_entity.type
_entity.pdbx_description
1 polymer ?
#
loop_
_entity_poly.entity_id
_entity_poly.type
_entity_poly.pdbx_seq_one_letter_code
_entity_poly.pdbx_strand_id
1 'polypeptide(L)'
;MAPVNLSHRRTHNLLLISKLLSLRDTASPLTLVLDSLEQPATPLLKEYIRRAKLSKVHVTLIAFETLKQPERVDAFVTTRRKSSAEIAKEVSAVYQAVASSNPSRRRLILIDSINPLLHSRRADPGFHLPSFLGSFLAPTSPSAKVDTSLVVTYHQDVPEPPQKSPYASSPLSLLTYLATSIITLHSFSHILAQKAARDRSLAPPVFGLEEEQEGVLLGRLDKLTGTGAAEGIVIELEHRRKSGRGVLEWYLLPPASRYSPQHLKEIVTLLDDSILYNPPMERDPGAENEEPTSTFELGLTDKQRRDREGVVLPYFDAQSGNGPGEGGRILYDMGEEDDFDEEEDEI
;
A
#
# COMPACT_ATOMS: atom_id res chain seq x y z
N MET A 1 5.03 13.50 -24.58
CA MET A 1 5.95 13.33 -23.42
C MET A 1 5.08 13.47 -22.19
N ALA A 2 5.04 12.48 -21.29
CA ALA A 2 4.32 12.66 -20.03
C ALA A 2 4.89 13.91 -19.34
N PRO A 3 4.06 14.78 -18.73
CA PRO A 3 4.56 15.93 -18.00
C PRO A 3 5.58 15.42 -16.96
N VAL A 4 6.72 16.08 -16.86
CA VAL A 4 7.92 15.64 -16.09
C VAL A 4 7.57 15.21 -14.65
N ASN A 5 6.53 15.84 -14.07
CA ASN A 5 5.99 15.55 -12.75
C ASN A 5 5.39 14.13 -12.62
N LEU A 6 4.77 13.59 -13.68
CA LEU A 6 4.20 12.24 -13.66
C LEU A 6 5.30 11.16 -13.71
N SER A 7 6.34 11.35 -14.51
CA SER A 7 7.49 10.43 -14.52
C SER A 7 8.23 10.41 -13.18
N HIS A 8 8.33 11.58 -12.54
CA HIS A 8 8.94 11.70 -11.22
C HIS A 8 8.11 10.95 -10.15
N ARG A 9 6.80 11.25 -10.07
CA ARG A 9 5.87 10.55 -9.16
C ARG A 9 5.91 9.03 -9.35
N ARG A 10 5.90 8.56 -10.61
CA ARG A 10 5.94 7.12 -10.91
C ARG A 10 7.20 6.46 -10.36
N THR A 11 8.35 7.07 -10.62
CA THR A 11 9.64 6.54 -10.17
C THR A 11 9.72 6.54 -8.64
N HIS A 12 9.33 7.63 -8.00
CA HIS A 12 9.28 7.74 -6.54
C HIS A 12 8.43 6.63 -5.90
N ASN A 13 7.21 6.42 -6.42
CA ASN A 13 6.28 5.43 -5.87
C ASN A 13 6.75 3.99 -6.08
N LEU A 14 7.30 3.66 -7.25
CA LEU A 14 7.89 2.34 -7.49
C LEU A 14 9.11 2.08 -6.59
N LEU A 15 9.93 3.11 -6.34
CA LEU A 15 11.03 3.01 -5.39
C LEU A 15 10.52 2.81 -3.96
N LEU A 16 9.46 3.50 -3.56
CA LEU A 16 8.86 3.37 -2.23
C LEU A 16 8.39 1.93 -1.96
N ILE A 17 7.56 1.36 -2.84
CA ILE A 17 7.09 -0.03 -2.66
C ILE A 17 8.25 -1.02 -2.73
N SER A 18 9.25 -0.78 -3.59
CA SER A 18 10.45 -1.62 -3.68
C SER A 18 11.25 -1.61 -2.38
N LYS A 19 11.44 -0.43 -1.77
CA LYS A 19 12.13 -0.25 -0.48
C LYS A 19 11.39 -0.99 0.63
N LEU A 20 10.07 -0.82 0.72
CA LEU A 20 9.22 -1.47 1.72
C LEU A 20 9.24 -3.00 1.60
N LEU A 21 8.98 -3.56 0.42
CA LEU A 21 8.94 -5.01 0.22
C LEU A 21 10.34 -5.66 0.33
N SER A 22 11.40 -4.92 0.02
CA SER A 22 12.79 -5.40 0.12
C SER A 22 13.42 -5.17 1.50
N LEU A 23 12.69 -4.54 2.42
CA LEU A 23 13.13 -4.21 3.77
C LEU A 23 14.44 -3.39 3.78
N ARG A 24 14.62 -2.53 2.78
CA ARG A 24 15.77 -1.62 2.72
C ARG A 24 15.56 -0.46 3.70
N ASP A 25 16.66 -0.02 4.31
CA ASP A 25 16.73 1.15 5.20
C ASP A 25 15.72 1.16 6.35
N THR A 26 15.26 -0.03 6.80
CA THR A 26 14.20 -0.17 7.81
C THR A 26 12.97 0.71 7.50
N ALA A 27 12.59 0.78 6.22
CA ALA A 27 11.58 1.72 5.71
C ALA A 27 10.25 1.69 6.48
N SER A 28 9.88 0.55 7.08
CA SER A 28 8.75 0.45 8.01
C SER A 28 9.10 -0.48 9.18
N PRO A 29 9.10 0.02 10.44
CA PRO A 29 9.24 -0.84 11.60
C PRO A 29 7.99 -1.74 11.81
N LEU A 30 6.79 -1.21 11.55
CA LEU A 30 5.53 -1.95 11.63
C LEU A 30 4.70 -1.73 10.36
N THR A 31 4.59 -2.79 9.56
CA THR A 31 3.69 -2.87 8.40
C THR A 31 2.46 -3.68 8.78
N LEU A 32 1.28 -3.07 8.67
CA LEU A 32 -0.01 -3.73 8.83
C LEU A 32 -0.52 -4.18 7.45
N VAL A 33 -0.84 -5.45 7.31
CA VAL A 33 -1.48 -6.02 6.11
C VAL A 33 -2.94 -6.30 6.45
N LEU A 34 -3.83 -5.63 5.74
CA LEU A 34 -5.27 -5.84 5.81
C LEU A 34 -5.66 -6.71 4.61
N ASP A 35 -6.19 -7.88 4.91
CA ASP A 35 -6.65 -8.82 3.91
C ASP A 35 -8.08 -9.28 4.21
N SER A 36 -8.63 -10.02 3.25
CA SER A 36 -10.00 -10.49 3.28
C SER A 36 -10.08 -11.91 2.70
N LEU A 37 -11.25 -12.53 2.79
CA LEU A 37 -11.59 -13.82 2.21
C LEU A 37 -11.51 -13.75 0.68
N GLU A 38 -11.88 -12.62 0.08
CA GLU A 38 -11.77 -12.41 -1.36
C GLU A 38 -10.30 -12.30 -1.81
N GLN A 39 -9.43 -11.76 -0.96
CA GLN A 39 -8.01 -11.63 -1.26
C GLN A 39 -7.12 -11.87 -0.02
N PRO A 40 -6.65 -13.11 0.20
CA PRO A 40 -5.78 -13.41 1.34
C PRO A 40 -4.38 -12.82 1.18
N ALA A 41 -3.68 -12.58 2.29
CA ALA A 41 -2.32 -12.02 2.34
C ALA A 41 -1.22 -12.97 1.88
N THR A 42 -1.51 -14.27 1.73
CA THR A 42 -0.52 -15.31 1.41
C THR A 42 0.39 -14.96 0.20
N PRO A 43 -0.11 -14.44 -0.94
CA PRO A 43 0.76 -14.07 -2.06
C PRO A 43 1.75 -12.96 -1.72
N LEU A 44 1.31 -11.96 -0.95
CA LEU A 44 2.17 -10.86 -0.50
C LEU A 44 3.21 -11.36 0.51
N LEU A 45 2.82 -12.18 1.49
CA LEU A 45 3.75 -12.76 2.46
C LEU A 45 4.83 -13.62 1.78
N LYS A 46 4.45 -14.40 0.77
CA LYS A 46 5.40 -15.15 -0.07
C LYS A 46 6.39 -14.22 -0.77
N GLU A 47 5.93 -13.07 -1.23
CA GLU A 47 6.79 -12.07 -1.87
C GLU A 47 7.78 -11.42 -0.87
N TYR A 48 7.33 -11.11 0.35
CA TYR A 48 8.22 -10.68 1.44
C TYR A 48 9.29 -11.74 1.73
N ILE A 49 8.89 -13.01 1.89
CA ILE A 49 9.82 -14.12 2.13
C ILE A 49 10.84 -14.23 0.99
N ARG A 50 10.37 -14.15 -0.26
CA ARG A 50 11.22 -14.23 -1.45
C ARG A 50 12.28 -13.11 -1.46
N ARG A 51 11.86 -11.86 -1.28
CA ARG A 51 12.78 -10.69 -1.27
C ARG A 51 13.73 -10.73 -0.09
N ALA A 52 13.25 -11.10 1.10
CA ALA A 52 14.07 -11.26 2.30
C ALA A 52 15.20 -12.28 2.10
N LYS A 53 14.92 -13.38 1.38
CA LYS A 53 15.94 -14.38 1.06
C LYS A 53 16.98 -13.89 0.06
N LEU A 54 16.56 -13.14 -0.96
CA LEU A 54 17.48 -12.52 -1.89
C LEU A 54 18.41 -11.52 -1.21
N SER A 55 17.90 -10.82 -0.17
CA SER A 55 18.68 -9.86 0.62
C SER A 55 19.35 -10.45 1.87
N LYS A 56 19.34 -11.78 2.03
CA LYS A 56 19.94 -12.54 3.15
C LYS A 56 19.43 -12.15 4.55
N VAL A 57 18.22 -11.60 4.63
CA VAL A 57 17.52 -11.27 5.87
C VAL A 57 17.11 -12.56 6.59
N HIS A 58 17.09 -12.56 7.92
CA HIS A 58 16.58 -13.66 8.72
C HIS A 58 15.05 -13.56 8.85
N VAL A 59 14.31 -14.57 8.39
CA VAL A 59 12.85 -14.58 8.36
C VAL A 59 12.30 -15.47 9.46
N THR A 60 11.57 -14.87 10.41
CA THR A 60 10.79 -15.56 11.43
C THR A 60 9.31 -15.48 11.11
N LEU A 61 8.63 -16.62 10.98
CA LEU A 61 7.17 -16.66 10.86
C LEU A 61 6.57 -17.07 12.21
N ILE A 62 5.70 -16.22 12.74
CA ILE A 62 4.83 -16.49 13.89
C ILE A 62 3.51 -17.00 13.32
N ALA A 63 3.19 -18.24 13.63
CA ALA A 63 2.12 -18.99 12.99
C ALA A 63 0.95 -19.24 13.96
N PHE A 64 -0.13 -18.48 13.78
CA PHE A 64 -1.43 -18.65 14.44
C PHE A 64 -2.34 -19.59 13.67
N GLU A 65 -2.39 -19.47 12.35
CA GLU A 65 -3.24 -20.28 11.48
C GLU A 65 -2.45 -21.15 10.50
N THR A 66 -1.20 -20.79 10.23
CA THR A 66 -0.30 -21.55 9.36
C THR A 66 0.14 -22.85 10.06
N LEU A 67 -0.34 -24.00 9.58
CA LEU A 67 -0.03 -25.30 10.21
C LEU A 67 1.33 -25.88 9.79
N LYS A 68 1.78 -25.59 8.57
CA LYS A 68 3.02 -26.14 8.00
C LYS A 68 3.98 -25.00 7.72
N GLN A 69 5.25 -25.19 8.07
CA GLN A 69 6.29 -24.22 7.76
C GLN A 69 6.36 -23.95 6.25
N PRO A 70 6.18 -22.69 5.81
CA PRO A 70 6.33 -22.33 4.41
C PRO A 70 7.78 -22.50 3.95
N GLU A 71 7.95 -22.74 2.65
CA GLU A 71 9.29 -22.84 2.07
C GLU A 71 10.08 -21.55 2.32
N ARG A 72 11.39 -21.70 2.56
CA ARG A 72 12.31 -20.58 2.72
C ARG A 72 11.98 -19.67 3.90
N VAL A 73 11.43 -20.19 4.99
CA VAL A 73 11.41 -19.49 6.30
C VAL A 73 12.57 -20.01 7.15
N ASP A 74 13.35 -19.12 7.80
CA ASP A 74 14.48 -19.55 8.65
C ASP A 74 13.99 -20.15 9.98
N ALA A 75 12.99 -19.51 10.60
CA ALA A 75 12.43 -19.95 11.87
C ALA A 75 10.90 -19.91 11.86
N PHE A 76 10.29 -20.97 12.40
CA PHE A 76 8.85 -21.16 12.44
C PHE A 76 8.39 -21.33 13.88
N VAL A 77 7.62 -20.36 14.39
CA VAL A 77 7.14 -20.32 15.77
C VAL A 77 5.64 -20.56 15.78
N THR A 78 5.20 -21.76 16.17
CA THR A 78 3.77 -22.06 16.32
C THR A 78 3.22 -21.41 17.59
N THR A 79 2.10 -20.71 17.50
CA THR A 79 1.50 -20.04 18.68
C THR A 79 0.42 -20.86 19.38
N ARG A 80 0.07 -22.03 18.82
CA ARG A 80 -0.96 -22.92 19.38
C ARG A 80 -0.67 -23.25 20.84
N ARG A 81 -1.64 -22.94 21.70
CA ARG A 81 -1.60 -23.19 23.16
C ARG A 81 -0.51 -22.43 23.93
N LYS A 82 0.11 -21.39 23.34
CA LYS A 82 1.10 -20.55 24.00
C LYS A 82 0.48 -19.23 24.46
N SER A 83 0.99 -18.66 25.55
CA SER A 83 0.66 -17.30 25.98
C SER A 83 1.41 -16.26 25.14
N SER A 84 0.97 -15.00 25.15
CA SER A 84 1.67 -13.90 24.46
C SER A 84 3.12 -13.73 24.96
N ALA A 85 3.35 -13.92 26.26
CA ALA A 85 4.68 -13.84 26.86
C ALA A 85 5.59 -14.99 26.41
N GLU A 86 5.04 -16.21 26.30
CA GLU A 86 5.77 -17.38 25.80
C GLU A 86 6.18 -17.20 24.33
N ILE A 87 5.27 -16.69 23.50
CA ILE A 87 5.54 -16.38 22.09
C ILE A 87 6.68 -15.36 21.98
N ALA A 88 6.61 -14.25 22.74
CA ALA A 88 7.64 -13.22 22.74
C ALA A 88 9.03 -13.77 23.18
N LYS A 89 9.05 -14.63 24.19
CA LYS A 89 10.26 -15.28 24.69
C LYS A 89 10.88 -16.22 23.64
N GLU A 90 10.08 -17.05 22.98
CA GLU A 90 10.55 -17.99 21.96
C GLU A 90 11.08 -17.27 20.72
N VAL A 91 10.36 -16.26 20.24
CA VAL A 91 10.77 -15.41 19.11
C VAL A 91 12.09 -14.70 19.43
N SER A 92 12.27 -14.22 20.66
CA SER A 92 13.53 -13.63 21.11
C SER A 92 14.67 -14.65 21.17
N ALA A 93 14.43 -15.84 21.70
CA ALA A 93 15.43 -16.90 21.82
C ALA A 93 15.95 -17.38 20.45
N VAL A 94 15.04 -17.54 19.47
CA VAL A 94 15.39 -17.89 18.09
C VAL A 94 16.38 -16.88 17.50
N TYR A 95 16.14 -15.59 17.70
CA TYR A 95 17.01 -14.56 17.14
C TYR A 95 18.31 -14.40 17.90
N GLN A 96 18.34 -14.60 19.22
CA GLN A 96 19.59 -14.54 19.99
C GLN A 96 20.63 -15.55 19.47
N ALA A 97 20.20 -16.76 19.09
CA ALA A 97 21.08 -17.76 18.49
C ALA A 97 21.66 -17.32 17.14
N VAL A 98 20.92 -16.51 16.38
CA VAL A 98 21.37 -15.97 15.08
C VAL A 98 22.25 -14.74 15.29
N ALA A 99 21.86 -13.84 16.18
CA ALA A 99 22.58 -12.62 16.51
C ALA A 99 23.96 -12.90 17.10
N SER A 100 24.11 -13.99 17.87
CA SER A 100 25.43 -14.43 18.36
C SER A 100 26.36 -14.88 17.23
N SER A 101 25.81 -15.46 16.15
CA SER A 101 26.58 -15.89 14.98
C SER A 101 26.84 -14.77 13.96
N ASN A 102 25.90 -13.84 13.82
CA ASN A 102 25.96 -12.77 12.82
C ASN A 102 25.17 -11.52 13.29
N PRO A 103 25.78 -10.64 14.08
CA PRO A 103 25.09 -9.56 14.80
C PRO A 103 24.55 -8.44 13.89
N SER A 104 25.00 -8.35 12.63
CA SER A 104 24.54 -7.36 11.65
C SER A 104 23.43 -7.87 10.72
N ARG A 105 22.94 -9.10 10.93
CA ARG A 105 21.93 -9.70 10.06
C ARG A 105 20.55 -9.15 10.38
N ARG A 106 20.02 -8.35 9.46
CA ARG A 106 18.64 -7.82 9.51
C ARG A 106 17.60 -8.92 9.72
N ARG A 107 16.50 -8.57 10.38
CA ARG A 107 15.42 -9.48 10.77
C ARG A 107 14.07 -9.06 10.21
N LEU A 108 13.35 -10.02 9.62
CA LEU A 108 11.94 -9.92 9.26
C LEU A 108 11.12 -10.82 10.18
N ILE A 109 10.11 -10.26 10.83
CA ILE A 109 9.13 -11.01 11.60
C ILE A 109 7.79 -10.89 10.88
N LEU A 110 7.23 -12.05 10.52
CA LEU A 110 5.92 -12.16 9.88
C LEU A 110 4.94 -12.74 10.91
N ILE A 111 3.80 -12.07 11.13
CA ILE A 111 2.65 -12.63 11.84
C ILE A 111 1.59 -12.95 10.80
N ASP A 112 1.27 -14.23 10.66
CA ASP A 112 0.31 -14.72 9.66
C ASP A 112 -1.13 -14.26 9.93
N SER A 113 -1.53 -14.18 11.19
CA SER A 113 -2.85 -13.70 11.61
C SER A 113 -2.82 -13.22 13.05
N ILE A 114 -3.14 -11.96 13.31
CA ILE A 114 -3.24 -11.44 14.69
C ILE A 114 -4.62 -11.71 15.32
N ASN A 115 -5.65 -11.98 14.52
CA ASN A 115 -7.03 -12.11 14.97
C ASN A 115 -7.21 -13.17 16.08
N PRO A 116 -6.57 -14.36 16.04
CA PRO A 116 -6.69 -15.35 17.10
C PRO A 116 -6.12 -14.87 18.44
N LEU A 117 -5.09 -14.02 18.42
CA LEU A 117 -4.53 -13.42 19.64
C LEU A 117 -5.53 -12.45 20.28
N LEU A 118 -6.20 -11.63 19.46
CA LEU A 118 -7.20 -10.66 19.91
C LEU A 118 -8.46 -11.32 20.49
N HIS A 119 -8.84 -12.48 19.95
CA HIS A 119 -9.98 -13.28 20.39
C HIS A 119 -9.68 -14.22 21.55
N SER A 120 -8.40 -14.40 21.89
CA SER A 120 -8.00 -15.36 22.89
C SER A 120 -8.58 -14.99 24.26
N ARG A 121 -9.54 -15.79 24.75
CA ARG A 121 -10.00 -15.74 26.15
C ARG A 121 -8.91 -16.15 27.15
N ARG A 122 -7.78 -16.66 26.66
CA ARG A 122 -6.56 -16.93 27.44
C ARG A 122 -5.54 -15.79 27.36
N ALA A 123 -5.84 -14.70 26.66
CA ALA A 123 -5.03 -13.50 26.76
C ALA A 123 -5.01 -13.08 28.23
N ASP A 124 -3.82 -12.85 28.78
CA ASP A 124 -3.65 -12.44 30.16
C ASP A 124 -4.57 -11.24 30.46
N PRO A 125 -5.11 -11.10 31.69
CA PRO A 125 -5.94 -9.96 32.07
C PRO A 125 -5.26 -8.60 31.82
N GLY A 126 -3.93 -8.57 31.67
CA GLY A 126 -3.11 -7.42 31.32
C GLY A 126 -2.52 -7.45 29.89
N PHE A 127 -3.06 -8.23 28.95
CA PHE A 127 -2.58 -8.22 27.57
C PHE A 127 -2.76 -6.84 26.94
N HIS A 128 -1.66 -6.27 26.48
CA HIS A 128 -1.62 -4.97 25.83
C HIS A 128 -0.92 -5.14 24.47
N LEU A 129 -1.70 -5.02 23.39
CA LEU A 129 -1.24 -5.22 22.01
C LEU A 129 0.00 -4.37 21.64
N PRO A 130 0.07 -3.06 21.97
CA PRO A 130 1.24 -2.25 21.64
C PRO A 130 2.51 -2.75 22.34
N SER A 131 2.38 -3.19 23.61
CA SER A 131 3.52 -3.73 24.37
C SER A 131 3.98 -5.08 23.82
N PHE A 132 3.05 -5.92 23.36
CA PHE A 132 3.37 -7.17 22.69
C PHE A 132 4.12 -6.94 21.37
N LEU A 133 3.61 -6.07 20.49
CA LEU A 133 4.28 -5.74 19.22
C LEU A 133 5.63 -5.04 19.45
N GLY A 134 5.68 -4.12 20.41
CA GLY A 134 6.91 -3.41 20.79
C GLY A 134 8.00 -4.35 21.32
N SER A 135 7.65 -5.48 21.95
CA SER A 135 8.62 -6.46 22.43
C SER A 135 9.47 -7.09 21.32
N PHE A 136 8.96 -7.10 20.08
CA PHE A 136 9.69 -7.59 18.92
C PHE A 136 10.59 -6.54 18.27
N LEU A 137 10.29 -5.26 18.48
CA LEU A 137 11.00 -4.11 17.92
C LEU A 137 12.07 -3.56 18.87
N ALA A 138 11.96 -3.84 20.17
CA ALA A 138 12.89 -3.31 21.17
C ALA A 138 14.33 -3.77 20.88
N PRO A 139 15.32 -2.84 20.87
CA PRO A 139 16.73 -3.20 20.71
C PRO A 139 17.18 -4.10 21.86
N THR A 140 17.91 -5.16 21.52
CA THR A 140 18.52 -6.06 22.52
C THR A 140 19.74 -5.44 23.22
N SER A 141 20.26 -4.31 22.73
CA SER A 141 21.38 -3.57 23.31
C SER A 141 21.27 -2.07 22.97
N PRO A 142 21.61 -1.14 23.90
CA PRO A 142 21.55 0.31 23.68
C PRO A 142 22.46 0.83 22.56
N SER A 143 23.42 0.02 22.07
CA SER A 143 24.30 0.36 20.94
C SER A 143 23.93 -0.33 19.62
N ALA A 144 22.93 -1.22 19.61
CA ALA A 144 22.55 -1.98 18.43
C ALA A 144 21.53 -1.19 17.58
N LYS A 145 21.84 -0.99 16.29
CA LYS A 145 20.84 -0.50 15.32
C LYS A 145 19.72 -1.54 15.22
N VAL A 146 18.48 -1.08 15.37
CA VAL A 146 17.28 -1.93 15.28
C VAL A 146 16.98 -2.20 13.82
N ASP A 147 17.56 -3.26 13.27
CA ASP A 147 17.24 -3.70 11.90
C ASP A 147 16.16 -4.80 11.92
N THR A 148 15.02 -4.50 12.55
CA THR A 148 13.86 -5.41 12.61
C THR A 148 12.66 -4.78 11.93
N SER A 149 12.09 -5.48 10.95
CA SER A 149 10.82 -5.13 10.33
C SER A 149 9.76 -6.15 10.73
N LEU A 150 8.62 -5.65 11.22
CA LEU A 150 7.49 -6.46 11.65
C LEU A 150 6.33 -6.28 10.65
N VAL A 151 5.88 -7.38 10.06
CA VAL A 151 4.70 -7.41 9.18
C VAL A 151 3.60 -8.19 9.89
N VAL A 152 2.45 -7.56 10.09
CA VAL A 152 1.32 -8.13 10.84
C VAL A 152 0.11 -8.21 9.93
N THR A 153 -0.46 -9.39 9.79
CA THR A 153 -1.69 -9.59 9.01
C THR A 153 -2.90 -9.52 9.94
N TYR A 154 -3.91 -8.77 9.51
CA TYR A 154 -5.21 -8.66 10.15
C TYR A 154 -6.31 -8.93 9.12
N HIS A 155 -7.09 -10.00 9.34
CA HIS A 155 -8.22 -10.35 8.48
C HIS A 155 -9.40 -9.45 8.83
N GLN A 156 -9.90 -8.70 7.85
CA GLN A 156 -11.03 -7.77 8.02
C GLN A 156 -12.36 -8.50 8.24
N ASP A 157 -12.51 -9.69 7.67
CA ASP A 157 -13.76 -10.46 7.72
C ASP A 157 -13.93 -11.27 9.01
N VAL A 158 -12.91 -11.29 9.87
CA VAL A 158 -13.04 -11.91 11.19
C VAL A 158 -13.71 -10.89 12.10
N PRO A 159 -14.90 -11.20 12.66
CA PRO A 159 -15.65 -10.25 13.47
C PRO A 159 -14.82 -9.79 14.66
N GLU A 160 -14.96 -8.53 15.04
CA GLU A 160 -14.23 -7.99 16.18
C GLU A 160 -14.73 -8.60 17.51
N PRO A 161 -13.83 -8.81 18.50
CA PRO A 161 -14.27 -9.21 19.81
C PRO A 161 -15.13 -8.11 20.45
N PRO A 162 -16.14 -8.46 21.27
CA PRO A 162 -16.99 -7.47 21.92
C PRO A 162 -16.15 -6.51 22.76
N GLN A 163 -16.40 -5.21 22.60
CA GLN A 163 -15.67 -4.18 23.32
C GLN A 163 -15.90 -4.31 24.82
N LYS A 164 -14.80 -4.33 25.58
CA LYS A 164 -14.84 -4.39 27.06
C LYS A 164 -15.32 -3.07 27.67
N SER A 165 -15.08 -1.94 26.99
CA SER A 165 -15.57 -0.62 27.40
C SER A 165 -16.02 0.20 26.19
N PRO A 166 -17.01 1.10 26.36
CA PRO A 166 -17.50 1.96 25.28
C PRO A 166 -16.48 2.98 24.75
N TYR A 167 -15.43 3.25 25.53
CA TYR A 167 -14.39 4.23 25.20
C TYR A 167 -13.10 3.58 24.71
N ALA A 168 -13.03 2.25 24.69
CA ALA A 168 -11.87 1.55 24.15
C ALA A 168 -11.90 1.61 22.61
N SER A 169 -10.74 1.91 22.01
CA SER A 169 -10.59 1.79 20.56
C SER A 169 -10.72 0.34 20.12
N SER A 170 -11.19 0.12 18.90
CA SER A 170 -11.17 -1.23 18.33
C SER A 170 -9.72 -1.68 18.08
N PRO A 171 -9.47 -3.00 18.06
CA PRO A 171 -8.14 -3.53 17.75
C PRO A 171 -7.63 -3.06 16.37
N LEU A 172 -8.51 -2.98 15.38
CA LEU A 172 -8.16 -2.47 14.05
C LEU A 172 -7.73 -1.00 14.13
N SER A 173 -8.50 -0.13 14.79
CA SER A 173 -8.13 1.27 14.96
C SER A 173 -6.77 1.43 15.65
N LEU A 174 -6.49 0.61 16.67
CA LEU A 174 -5.20 0.62 17.36
C LEU A 174 -4.05 0.16 16.46
N LEU A 175 -4.24 -0.90 15.68
CA LEU A 175 -3.23 -1.39 14.73
C LEU A 175 -2.95 -0.36 13.63
N THR A 176 -3.99 0.21 13.03
CA THR A 176 -3.91 1.29 12.04
C THR A 176 -3.21 2.52 12.62
N TYR A 177 -3.42 2.84 13.89
CA TYR A 177 -2.74 3.94 14.55
C TYR A 177 -1.24 3.67 14.74
N LEU A 178 -0.87 2.46 15.16
CA LEU A 178 0.53 2.09 15.42
C LEU A 178 1.36 1.85 14.15
N ALA A 179 0.73 1.40 13.06
CA ALA A 179 1.41 1.04 11.83
C ALA A 179 2.02 2.27 11.14
N THR A 180 3.25 2.14 10.65
CA THR A 180 3.88 3.16 9.81
C THR A 180 3.57 2.94 8.33
N SER A 181 3.18 1.73 7.96
CA SER A 181 2.70 1.41 6.62
C SER A 181 1.52 0.47 6.71
N ILE A 182 0.47 0.77 5.97
CA ILE A 182 -0.74 -0.03 5.89
C ILE A 182 -0.88 -0.49 4.45
N ILE A 183 -1.05 -1.80 4.28
CA ILE A 183 -1.25 -2.43 3.00
C ILE A 183 -2.63 -3.07 3.01
N THR A 184 -3.56 -2.53 2.24
CA THR A 184 -4.86 -3.14 2.00
C THR A 184 -4.82 -3.95 0.71
N LEU A 185 -5.27 -5.19 0.77
CA LEU A 185 -5.21 -6.12 -0.34
C LEU A 185 -6.54 -6.24 -1.05
N HIS A 186 -6.48 -6.11 -2.38
CA HIS A 186 -7.65 -6.20 -3.25
C HIS A 186 -7.43 -7.24 -4.34
N SER A 187 -8.50 -7.93 -4.72
CA SER A 187 -8.48 -8.85 -5.86
C SER A 187 -8.43 -8.05 -7.17
N PHE A 188 -7.45 -8.34 -8.03
CA PHE A 188 -7.30 -7.60 -9.29
C PHE A 188 -8.51 -7.76 -10.21
N SER A 189 -9.13 -8.95 -10.25
CA SER A 189 -10.34 -9.17 -11.03
C SER A 189 -11.53 -8.36 -10.53
N HIS A 190 -11.65 -8.16 -9.20
CA HIS A 190 -12.73 -7.37 -8.61
C HIS A 190 -12.56 -5.88 -8.96
N ILE A 191 -11.33 -5.36 -8.84
CA ILE A 191 -11.00 -3.97 -9.22
C ILE A 191 -11.30 -3.72 -10.70
N LEU A 192 -10.95 -4.66 -11.59
CA LEU A 192 -11.28 -4.55 -13.01
C LEU A 192 -12.80 -4.56 -13.28
N ALA A 193 -13.55 -5.42 -12.58
CA ALA A 193 -15.00 -5.47 -12.73
C ALA A 193 -15.68 -4.19 -12.23
N GLN A 194 -15.22 -3.65 -11.09
CA GLN A 194 -15.67 -2.36 -10.55
C GLN A 194 -15.35 -1.20 -11.49
N LYS A 195 -14.14 -1.17 -12.04
CA LYS A 195 -13.76 -0.18 -13.05
C LYS A 195 -14.62 -0.29 -14.31
N ALA A 196 -14.81 -1.50 -14.85
CA ALA A 196 -15.62 -1.71 -16.05
C ALA A 196 -17.09 -1.30 -15.87
N ALA A 197 -17.64 -1.48 -14.67
CA ALA A 197 -18.97 -0.96 -14.33
C ALA A 197 -18.97 0.57 -14.28
N ARG A 198 -17.99 1.17 -13.61
CA ARG A 198 -17.85 2.64 -13.50
C ARG A 198 -17.67 3.31 -14.86
N ASP A 199 -16.85 2.75 -15.74
CA ASP A 199 -16.62 3.26 -17.09
C ASP A 199 -17.89 3.21 -17.96
N ARG A 200 -18.82 2.30 -17.63
CA ARG A 200 -20.14 2.17 -18.27
C ARG A 200 -21.26 2.88 -17.50
N SER A 201 -20.93 3.63 -16.44
CA SER A 201 -21.89 4.26 -15.53
C SER A 201 -22.91 3.28 -14.94
N LEU A 202 -22.52 2.02 -14.75
CA LEU A 202 -23.31 0.98 -14.08
C LEU A 202 -22.99 0.95 -12.58
N ALA A 203 -23.91 0.40 -11.79
CA ALA A 203 -23.64 0.12 -10.39
C ALA A 203 -22.42 -0.81 -10.25
N PRO A 204 -21.43 -0.49 -9.40
CA PRO A 204 -20.26 -1.33 -9.23
C PRO A 204 -20.69 -2.69 -8.64
N PRO A 205 -20.17 -3.81 -9.15
CA PRO A 205 -20.36 -5.10 -8.52
C PRO A 205 -19.76 -5.09 -7.12
N VAL A 206 -20.51 -5.67 -6.20
CA VAL A 206 -20.11 -5.93 -4.82
C VAL A 206 -19.66 -7.39 -4.75
N PHE A 207 -18.68 -7.68 -3.90
CA PHE A 207 -18.12 -9.02 -3.77
C PHE A 207 -18.12 -9.48 -2.32
N GLY A 208 -18.28 -10.79 -2.11
CA GLY A 208 -18.03 -11.40 -0.81
C GLY A 208 -19.10 -11.14 0.23
N LEU A 209 -18.70 -10.78 1.46
CA LEU A 209 -19.66 -10.55 2.56
C LEU A 209 -20.62 -9.40 2.28
N GLU A 210 -20.18 -8.39 1.54
CA GLU A 210 -20.99 -7.23 1.19
C GLU A 210 -22.08 -7.55 0.15
N GLU A 211 -22.02 -8.70 -0.54
CA GLU A 211 -23.09 -9.11 -1.46
C GLU A 211 -24.42 -9.37 -0.71
N GLU A 212 -24.36 -9.57 0.62
CA GLU A 212 -25.50 -9.95 1.47
C GLU A 212 -26.32 -11.14 0.93
N GLN A 213 -25.68 -11.97 0.10
CA GLN A 213 -26.30 -13.17 -0.49
C GLN A 213 -26.14 -14.37 0.45
N GLU A 214 -27.22 -15.12 0.62
CA GLU A 214 -27.18 -16.38 1.34
C GLU A 214 -26.36 -17.42 0.57
N GLY A 215 -25.26 -17.91 1.18
CA GLY A 215 -24.40 -18.89 0.53
C GLY A 215 -23.12 -19.18 1.31
N VAL A 216 -22.24 -19.99 0.69
CA VAL A 216 -20.88 -20.21 1.19
C VAL A 216 -19.95 -19.32 0.38
N LEU A 217 -19.23 -18.44 1.06
CA LEU A 217 -18.19 -17.65 0.44
C LEU A 217 -17.02 -18.55 0.02
N LEU A 218 -16.76 -18.59 -1.27
CA LEU A 218 -15.56 -19.20 -1.82
C LEU A 218 -14.48 -18.12 -1.84
N GLY A 219 -13.53 -18.21 -0.91
CA GLY A 219 -12.34 -17.38 -0.95
C GLY A 219 -11.54 -17.59 -2.25
N ARG A 220 -10.54 -16.74 -2.50
CA ARG A 220 -9.77 -16.77 -3.74
C ARG A 220 -9.29 -18.18 -4.10
N LEU A 221 -9.86 -18.72 -5.17
CA LEU A 221 -9.36 -19.95 -5.77
C LEU A 221 -8.03 -19.64 -6.47
N ASP A 222 -6.94 -20.22 -5.97
CA ASP A 222 -5.58 -20.08 -6.51
C ASP A 222 -5.47 -20.42 -8.01
N LYS A 223 -6.50 -21.06 -8.59
CA LYS A 223 -6.60 -21.48 -9.98
C LYS A 223 -8.04 -21.32 -10.50
N LEU A 224 -8.50 -20.09 -10.69
CA LEU A 224 -9.68 -19.85 -11.51
C LEU A 224 -9.33 -20.18 -12.96
N THR A 225 -9.75 -21.36 -13.40
CA THR A 225 -9.63 -21.80 -14.79
C THR A 225 -10.49 -20.85 -15.63
N GLY A 226 -9.86 -20.01 -16.47
CA GLY A 226 -10.57 -19.14 -17.43
C GLY A 226 -10.37 -17.63 -17.28
N THR A 227 -9.72 -17.13 -16.21
CA THR A 227 -9.49 -15.68 -16.02
C THR A 227 -8.04 -15.25 -16.25
N GLY A 228 -7.22 -16.05 -16.94
CA GLY A 228 -5.75 -15.98 -16.99
C GLY A 228 -5.10 -14.61 -17.31
N ALA A 229 -5.86 -13.62 -17.79
CA ALA A 229 -5.40 -12.23 -17.92
C ALA A 229 -5.42 -11.45 -16.59
N ALA A 230 -6.47 -11.59 -15.76
CA ALA A 230 -6.73 -10.81 -14.54
C ALA A 230 -6.19 -11.46 -13.26
N GLU A 231 -5.04 -12.14 -13.36
CA GLU A 231 -4.36 -12.72 -12.21
C GLU A 231 -3.41 -11.72 -11.56
N GLY A 232 -3.48 -11.56 -10.23
CA GLY A 232 -2.60 -10.69 -9.46
C GLY A 232 -3.20 -10.34 -8.11
N ILE A 233 -2.50 -9.52 -7.34
CA ILE A 233 -3.07 -8.80 -6.21
C ILE A 233 -2.88 -7.31 -6.43
N VAL A 234 -3.89 -6.52 -6.08
CA VAL A 234 -3.78 -5.07 -6.01
C VAL A 234 -3.44 -4.71 -4.56
N ILE A 235 -2.45 -3.85 -4.41
CA ILE A 235 -1.90 -3.38 -3.14
C ILE A 235 -2.25 -1.90 -3.05
N GLU A 236 -3.17 -1.56 -2.18
CA GLU A 236 -3.37 -0.18 -1.74
C GLU A 236 -2.41 0.07 -0.58
N LEU A 237 -1.46 0.98 -0.78
CA LEU A 237 -0.46 1.32 0.21
C LEU A 237 -0.76 2.70 0.80
N GLU A 238 -0.88 2.78 2.11
CA GLU A 238 -0.76 4.01 2.89
C GLU A 238 0.59 3.98 3.64
N HIS A 239 1.54 4.83 3.27
CA HIS A 239 2.82 4.96 3.94
C HIS A 239 2.92 6.30 4.67
N ARG A 240 3.22 6.28 5.98
CA ARG A 240 3.36 7.49 6.79
C ARG A 240 4.82 7.93 6.85
N ARG A 241 5.10 9.10 6.30
CA ARG A 241 6.43 9.73 6.34
C ARG A 241 6.78 10.17 7.76
N LYS A 242 8.05 10.52 7.99
CA LYS A 242 8.53 11.09 9.26
C LYS A 242 7.85 12.42 9.61
N SER A 243 7.43 13.19 8.60
CA SER A 243 6.64 14.42 8.75
C SER A 243 5.20 14.17 9.24
N GLY A 244 4.75 12.90 9.27
CA GLY A 244 3.38 12.52 9.57
C GLY A 244 2.44 12.57 8.37
N ARG A 245 2.88 13.10 7.21
CA ARG A 245 2.10 13.08 5.96
C ARG A 245 2.04 11.65 5.40
N GLY A 246 0.86 11.24 4.95
CA GLY A 246 0.63 9.94 4.32
C GLY A 246 0.81 10.00 2.80
N VAL A 247 1.45 8.97 2.23
CA VAL A 247 1.49 8.69 0.79
C VAL A 247 0.53 7.55 0.52
N LEU A 248 -0.48 7.78 -0.31
CA LEU A 248 -1.45 6.78 -0.73
C LEU A 248 -1.25 6.44 -2.21
N GLU A 249 -1.00 5.17 -2.53
CA GLU A 249 -0.76 4.73 -3.91
C GLU A 249 -1.18 3.28 -4.15
N TRP A 250 -1.53 2.97 -5.40
CA TRP A 250 -2.09 1.68 -5.79
C TRP A 250 -1.12 0.93 -6.71
N TYR A 251 -0.76 -0.29 -6.32
CA TYR A 251 0.18 -1.12 -7.02
C TYR A 251 -0.45 -2.44 -7.46
N LEU A 252 0.11 -3.04 -8.50
CA LEU A 252 -0.20 -4.38 -8.97
C LEU A 252 1.00 -5.29 -8.73
N LEU A 253 0.81 -6.33 -7.93
CA LEU A 253 1.77 -7.42 -7.79
C LEU A 253 1.29 -8.60 -8.66
N PRO A 254 2.05 -8.97 -9.71
CA PRO A 254 1.70 -10.12 -10.54
C PRO A 254 1.81 -11.44 -9.75
N PRO A 255 1.11 -12.51 -10.17
CA PRO A 255 1.22 -13.81 -9.53
C PRO A 255 2.63 -14.37 -9.65
N ALA A 256 3.07 -15.10 -8.62
CA ALA A 256 4.41 -15.69 -8.55
C ALA A 256 4.72 -16.70 -9.69
N SER A 257 3.70 -17.18 -10.42
CA SER A 257 3.85 -18.02 -11.61
C SER A 257 4.47 -17.28 -12.80
N ARG A 258 4.37 -15.95 -12.85
CA ARG A 258 4.83 -15.13 -14.00
C ARG A 258 6.32 -14.77 -13.94
N TYR A 259 7.01 -15.07 -12.84
CA TYR A 259 8.43 -14.73 -12.69
C TYR A 259 9.22 -15.81 -11.94
N SER A 260 10.54 -15.84 -12.19
CA SER A 260 11.44 -16.78 -11.50
C SER A 260 11.57 -16.41 -10.02
N PRO A 261 11.67 -17.38 -9.10
CA PRO A 261 11.94 -17.10 -7.68
C PRO A 261 13.25 -16.33 -7.43
N GLN A 262 14.20 -16.37 -8.37
CA GLN A 262 15.48 -15.66 -8.33
C GLN A 262 15.45 -14.31 -9.07
N HIS A 263 14.28 -13.86 -9.52
CA HIS A 263 14.15 -12.60 -10.26
C HIS A 263 14.51 -11.40 -9.36
N LEU A 264 15.54 -10.65 -9.76
CA LEU A 264 16.09 -9.54 -8.97
C LEU A 264 15.49 -8.17 -9.34
N LYS A 265 14.86 -8.04 -10.52
CA LYS A 265 14.26 -6.77 -10.95
C LYS A 265 12.92 -6.54 -10.24
N GLU A 266 12.52 -5.28 -10.19
CA GLU A 266 11.22 -4.90 -9.66
C GLU A 266 10.10 -5.49 -10.53
N ILE A 267 9.16 -6.15 -9.88
CA ILE A 267 8.02 -6.84 -10.52
C ILE A 267 6.71 -6.09 -10.28
N VAL A 268 6.67 -5.24 -9.26
CA VAL A 268 5.50 -4.45 -8.92
C VAL A 268 5.40 -3.30 -9.90
N THR A 269 4.20 -3.09 -10.44
CA THR A 269 3.88 -1.95 -11.30
C THR A 269 2.83 -1.09 -10.64
N LEU A 270 2.70 0.17 -11.06
CA LEU A 270 1.56 0.98 -10.65
C LEU A 270 0.28 0.42 -11.29
N LEU A 271 -0.84 0.53 -10.59
CA LEU A 271 -2.12 0.07 -11.12
C LEU A 271 -2.50 0.83 -12.39
N ASP A 272 -2.26 2.14 -12.42
CA ASP A 272 -2.54 3.02 -13.57
C ASP A 272 -1.72 2.68 -14.82
N ASP A 273 -0.57 2.03 -14.65
CA ASP A 273 0.30 1.60 -15.76
C ASP A 273 -0.10 0.21 -16.30
N SER A 274 -1.03 -0.49 -15.65
CA SER A 274 -1.53 -1.78 -16.11
C SER A 274 -2.43 -1.60 -17.33
N ILE A 275 -2.11 -2.27 -18.44
CA ILE A 275 -2.88 -2.22 -19.69
C ILE A 275 -4.33 -2.67 -19.49
N LEU A 276 -4.55 -3.65 -18.61
CA LEU A 276 -5.90 -4.15 -18.32
C LEU A 276 -6.72 -3.16 -17.49
N TYR A 277 -6.05 -2.38 -16.64
CA TYR A 277 -6.71 -1.35 -15.87
C TYR A 277 -6.95 -0.13 -16.76
N ASN A 278 -5.94 0.39 -17.45
CA ASN A 278 -6.02 1.57 -18.31
C ASN A 278 -5.65 1.19 -19.75
N PRO A 279 -6.60 0.66 -20.56
CA PRO A 279 -6.33 0.32 -21.94
C PRO A 279 -5.94 1.58 -22.72
N PRO A 280 -4.90 1.53 -23.58
CA PRO A 280 -4.56 2.66 -24.41
C PRO A 280 -5.77 3.02 -25.25
N MET A 281 -6.16 4.29 -25.21
CA MET A 281 -7.24 4.83 -26.04
C MET A 281 -6.89 4.54 -27.51
N GLU A 282 -7.62 3.65 -28.16
CA GLU A 282 -7.52 3.49 -29.61
C GLU A 282 -7.95 4.83 -30.21
N ARG A 283 -6.98 5.58 -30.75
CA ARG A 283 -7.29 6.77 -31.54
C ARG A 283 -7.96 6.25 -32.80
N ASP A 284 -9.28 6.32 -32.83
CA ASP A 284 -10.05 6.05 -34.03
C ASP A 284 -9.58 7.05 -35.09
N PRO A 285 -8.91 6.63 -36.18
CA PRO A 285 -8.34 7.55 -37.16
C PRO A 285 -9.40 8.35 -37.94
N GLY A 286 -10.70 8.10 -37.69
CA GLY A 286 -11.83 8.90 -38.18
C GLY A 286 -12.33 9.99 -37.22
N ALA A 287 -11.94 9.97 -35.94
CA ALA A 287 -12.48 10.87 -34.92
C ALA A 287 -11.83 12.27 -34.88
N GLU A 288 -10.84 12.56 -35.74
CA GLU A 288 -10.30 13.93 -35.86
C GLU A 288 -11.26 14.89 -36.60
N ASN A 289 -12.25 14.38 -37.34
CA ASN A 289 -13.17 15.20 -38.14
C ASN A 289 -14.62 15.21 -37.64
N GLU A 290 -14.97 14.39 -36.66
CA GLU A 290 -16.28 14.43 -36.02
C GLU A 290 -16.13 15.13 -34.68
N GLU A 291 -16.38 16.45 -34.67
CA GLU A 291 -16.67 17.14 -33.42
C GLU A 291 -17.73 16.33 -32.68
N PRO A 292 -17.52 15.99 -31.39
CA PRO A 292 -18.51 15.24 -30.63
C PRO A 292 -19.82 16.02 -30.74
N THR A 293 -20.86 15.38 -31.30
CA THR A 293 -22.20 15.95 -31.39
C THR A 293 -22.75 16.09 -29.97
N SER A 294 -22.32 17.14 -29.28
CA SER A 294 -22.85 17.59 -28.02
C SER A 294 -24.27 18.07 -28.29
N THR A 295 -25.23 17.64 -27.47
CA THR A 295 -26.63 18.09 -27.51
C THR A 295 -26.78 19.60 -27.30
N PHE A 296 -25.68 20.28 -26.94
CA PHE A 296 -25.58 21.72 -26.80
C PHE A 296 -24.39 22.20 -27.64
N GLU A 297 -24.65 23.10 -28.59
CA GLU A 297 -23.60 23.81 -29.31
C GLU A 297 -22.88 24.74 -28.33
N LEU A 298 -21.74 24.28 -27.79
CA LEU A 298 -20.85 25.10 -26.94
C LEU A 298 -19.94 26.02 -27.77
N GLY A 299 -20.06 25.98 -29.09
CA GLY A 299 -19.39 26.90 -29.99
C GLY A 299 -19.96 28.31 -29.84
N LEU A 300 -19.07 29.30 -29.92
CA LEU A 300 -19.52 30.69 -30.07
C LEU A 300 -20.20 30.81 -31.42
N THR A 301 -21.42 31.34 -31.43
CA THR A 301 -22.07 31.76 -32.68
C THR A 301 -21.17 32.76 -33.41
N ASP A 302 -21.24 32.84 -34.73
CA ASP A 302 -20.40 33.77 -35.51
C ASP A 302 -20.56 35.24 -35.08
N LYS A 303 -21.70 35.58 -34.47
CA LYS A 303 -21.94 36.89 -33.85
C LYS A 303 -21.09 37.07 -32.58
N GLN A 304 -21.08 36.09 -31.68
CA GLN A 304 -20.26 36.12 -30.46
C GLN A 304 -18.76 36.07 -30.75
N ARG A 305 -18.35 35.34 -31.81
CA ARG A 305 -16.96 35.32 -32.29
C ARG A 305 -16.52 36.70 -32.77
N ARG A 306 -17.34 37.36 -33.60
CA ARG A 306 -17.09 38.75 -34.06
C ARG A 306 -17.09 39.76 -32.92
N ASP A 307 -17.99 39.63 -31.96
CA ASP A 307 -18.01 40.52 -30.80
C ASP A 307 -16.76 40.33 -29.93
N ARG A 308 -16.26 39.10 -29.75
CA ARG A 308 -15.00 38.83 -29.05
C ARG A 308 -13.78 39.40 -29.79
N GLU A 309 -13.74 39.26 -31.11
CA GLU A 309 -12.65 39.78 -31.95
C GLU A 309 -12.67 41.31 -32.07
N GLY A 310 -13.84 41.93 -31.92
CA GLY A 310 -14.02 43.39 -31.93
C GLY A 310 -13.76 44.08 -30.58
N VAL A 311 -13.58 43.32 -29.49
CA VAL A 311 -13.23 43.87 -28.18
C VAL A 311 -11.75 44.26 -28.18
N VAL A 312 -11.48 45.54 -28.39
CA VAL A 312 -10.17 46.14 -28.19
C VAL A 312 -9.97 46.32 -26.68
N LEU A 313 -9.32 45.35 -26.05
CA LEU A 313 -8.82 45.54 -24.70
C LEU A 313 -7.74 46.62 -24.72
N PRO A 314 -7.77 47.61 -23.80
CA PRO A 314 -6.67 48.54 -23.65
C PRO A 314 -5.39 47.73 -23.41
N TYR A 315 -4.41 47.87 -24.31
CA TYR A 315 -3.10 47.24 -24.13
C TYR A 315 -2.39 47.93 -22.95
N PHE A 316 -2.47 47.32 -21.77
CA PHE A 316 -1.68 47.72 -20.62
C PHE A 316 -0.37 46.94 -20.66
N ASP A 317 0.69 47.63 -21.09
CA ASP A 317 2.04 47.12 -21.03
C ASP A 317 2.48 47.06 -19.55
N ALA A 318 2.53 45.86 -18.99
CA ALA A 318 2.84 45.63 -17.58
C ALA A 318 4.31 45.95 -17.21
N GLN A 319 5.15 46.37 -18.16
CA GLN A 319 6.58 46.63 -17.95
C GLN A 319 7.03 48.07 -18.25
N SER A 320 6.22 48.93 -18.87
CA SER A 320 6.55 50.35 -19.04
C SER A 320 5.96 51.18 -17.89
N GLY A 321 6.82 51.50 -16.92
CA GLY A 321 6.51 52.02 -15.58
C GLY A 321 5.89 53.42 -15.47
N ASN A 322 4.80 53.72 -16.19
CA ASN A 322 4.05 54.99 -16.06
C ASN A 322 2.54 54.81 -15.82
N GLY A 323 2.09 53.63 -15.39
CA GLY A 323 0.72 53.41 -14.89
C GLY A 323 0.66 53.37 -13.36
N PRO A 324 -0.47 53.76 -12.71
CA PRO A 324 -0.64 53.80 -11.25
C PRO A 324 -0.74 52.40 -10.58
N GLY A 325 -0.30 51.35 -11.26
CA GLY A 325 -0.14 50.00 -10.75
C GLY A 325 1.35 49.66 -10.78
N GLU A 326 2.08 50.14 -9.78
CA GLU A 326 3.47 49.77 -9.52
C GLU A 326 3.52 48.25 -9.28
N GLY A 327 3.89 47.52 -10.34
CA GLY A 327 3.91 46.07 -10.36
C GLY A 327 4.92 45.53 -9.35
N GLY A 328 4.39 44.90 -8.30
CA GLY A 328 5.18 44.20 -7.30
C GLY A 328 6.12 43.19 -7.94
N ARG A 329 7.42 43.44 -7.79
CA ARG A 329 8.44 42.40 -7.93
C ARG A 329 8.14 41.38 -6.84
N ILE A 330 7.50 40.27 -7.19
CA ILE A 330 7.32 39.16 -6.25
C ILE A 330 8.71 38.52 -6.09
N LEU A 331 9.43 38.99 -5.08
CA LEU A 331 10.60 38.32 -4.54
C LEU A 331 10.07 37.29 -3.54
N TYR A 332 10.31 36.02 -3.83
CA TYR A 332 10.07 34.95 -2.89
C TYR A 332 11.21 34.95 -1.87
N ASP A 333 10.91 35.35 -0.63
CA ASP A 333 11.79 35.13 0.52
C ASP A 333 11.34 33.82 1.19
N MET A 334 12.25 32.84 1.28
CA MET A 334 11.98 31.58 1.96
C MET A 334 11.79 31.84 3.46
N GLY A 335 10.60 31.51 3.99
CA GLY A 335 10.31 31.61 5.42
C GLY A 335 10.76 30.36 6.19
N GLU A 336 11.01 30.50 7.50
CA GLU A 336 11.29 29.35 8.39
C GLU A 336 10.08 28.39 8.54
N GLU A 337 8.91 28.77 8.01
CA GLU A 337 7.67 27.98 8.01
C GLU A 337 7.53 27.09 6.75
N ASP A 338 8.44 27.22 5.77
CA ASP A 338 8.44 26.42 4.55
C ASP A 338 8.93 24.98 4.89
N ASP A 339 8.06 23.98 4.67
CA ASP A 339 8.27 22.58 5.04
C ASP A 339 9.21 21.86 4.06
N PHE A 340 10.47 22.30 4.06
CA PHE A 340 11.56 21.72 3.28
C PHE A 340 11.76 20.23 3.64
N ASP A 341 11.39 19.32 2.74
CA ASP A 341 11.50 17.86 2.92
C ASP A 341 12.81 17.37 2.29
N GLU A 342 13.83 17.09 3.11
CA GLU A 342 15.12 16.52 2.67
C GLU A 342 14.95 15.20 1.88
N GLU A 343 13.83 14.46 2.05
CA GLU A 343 13.55 13.26 1.25
C GLU A 343 13.02 13.55 -0.18
N GLU A 344 12.54 14.76 -0.48
CA GLU A 344 12.10 15.17 -1.83
C GLU A 344 13.27 15.63 -2.71
N ASP A 345 14.30 16.25 -2.12
CA ASP A 345 15.35 16.97 -2.85
C ASP A 345 16.71 16.23 -2.96
N GLU A 346 16.85 15.03 -2.38
CA GLU A 346 18.11 14.27 -2.42
C GLU A 346 18.44 13.54 -3.76
N ILE A 347 17.71 13.78 -4.87
CA ILE A 347 17.95 13.07 -6.15
C ILE A 347 17.88 13.98 -7.40
#